data_AF-A0A923YJX1-F1
#
_entry.id   AF-A0A923YJX1-F1
#
_cell.length_a   1.000
_cell.length_b   1.000
_cell.length_c   1.000
_cell.angle_alpha   90.00
_cell.angle_beta   90.00
_cell.angle_gamma   90.00
#
_symmetry.space_group_name_H-M   'P 1'
#
loop_
_entity.id
_entity.type
_entity.pdbx_description
1 polymer ?
#
loop_
_entity_poly.entity_id
_entity_poly.type
_entity_poly.pdbx_seq_one_letter_code
_entity_poly.pdbx_strand_id
1 'polypeptide(L)'
;MLTAEVRDLGFVNWKNMDTYIGDKTYRYNGYNISDILQPNNIGDTSPDKVFVDMDIEKQHVKRRTALPTKVQLGLLQKINQNLALKADASYMFLPSYKPYLKAAAIFSAANSFYFAPGIAVGGFGKINSQIGLVVTLGHSWSVQLNVMALEYLLARKTYSGHGVDLFLAKLF
;
A
#
# COMPACT_ATOMS: atom_id res chain seq x y z
N MET A 1 -23.01 0.05 -14.66
CA MET A 1 -22.01 -0.98 -15.01
C MET A 1 -21.53 -1.61 -13.72
N LEU A 2 -21.69 -2.92 -13.58
CA LEU A 2 -21.17 -3.70 -12.47
C LEU A 2 -19.85 -4.34 -12.92
N THR A 3 -18.84 -4.31 -12.06
CA THR A 3 -17.53 -4.92 -12.31
C THR A 3 -17.15 -5.79 -11.13
N ALA A 4 -16.65 -6.98 -11.40
CA ALA A 4 -16.04 -7.86 -10.41
C ALA A 4 -14.60 -8.14 -10.83
N GLU A 5 -13.67 -8.02 -9.89
CA GLU A 5 -12.25 -8.17 -10.14
C GLU A 5 -11.59 -8.96 -9.01
N VAL A 6 -10.67 -9.84 -9.38
CA VAL A 6 -9.79 -10.57 -8.45
C VAL A 6 -8.35 -10.34 -8.89
N ARG A 7 -7.50 -9.84 -7.98
CA ARG A 7 -6.07 -9.61 -8.19
C ARG A 7 -5.24 -10.48 -7.27
N ASP A 8 -4.02 -10.79 -7.70
CA ASP A 8 -3.01 -11.49 -6.89
C ASP A 8 -3.49 -12.85 -6.41
N LEU A 9 -4.20 -13.58 -7.27
CA LEU A 9 -4.62 -14.95 -7.00
C LEU A 9 -3.44 -15.89 -7.25
N GLY A 10 -2.85 -16.43 -6.19
CA GLY A 10 -1.74 -17.37 -6.33
C GLY A 10 -0.91 -17.53 -5.07
N PHE A 11 0.30 -18.05 -5.27
CA PHE A 11 1.25 -18.36 -4.20
C PHE A 11 2.66 -17.96 -4.62
N VAL A 12 3.47 -17.54 -3.65
CA VAL A 12 4.92 -17.39 -3.81
C VAL A 12 5.61 -18.58 -3.18
N ASN A 13 6.53 -19.19 -3.94
CA ASN A 13 7.38 -20.28 -3.47
C ASN A 13 8.77 -19.73 -3.19
N TRP A 14 9.09 -19.55 -1.92
CA TRP A 14 10.40 -19.10 -1.48
C TRP A 14 11.35 -20.29 -1.44
N LYS A 15 12.40 -20.23 -2.26
CA LYS A 15 13.53 -21.16 -2.24
C LYS A 15 14.68 -20.40 -1.56
N ASN A 16 15.11 -20.85 -0.39
CA ASN A 16 16.18 -20.25 0.43
C ASN A 16 15.73 -19.03 1.26
N MET A 17 14.63 -19.17 2.00
CA MET A 17 14.30 -18.17 3.03
C MET A 17 15.14 -18.45 4.28
N ASP A 18 15.85 -17.43 4.77
CA ASP A 18 16.61 -17.51 6.00
C ASP A 18 15.66 -17.40 7.19
N THR A 19 15.63 -18.43 8.03
CA THR A 19 14.97 -18.40 9.33
C THR A 19 16.03 -18.47 10.42
N TYR A 20 15.79 -17.76 11.51
CA TYR A 20 16.67 -17.69 12.66
C TYR A 20 15.91 -18.22 13.87
N ILE A 21 16.46 -19.21 14.54
CA ILE A 21 15.88 -19.81 15.76
C ILE A 21 16.90 -19.62 16.88
N GLY A 22 16.42 -19.13 18.03
CA GLY A 22 17.24 -18.99 19.22
C GLY A 22 16.37 -19.11 20.47
N ASP A 23 16.70 -20.08 21.32
CA ASP A 23 15.88 -20.47 22.49
C ASP A 23 16.52 -20.02 23.83
N LYS A 24 17.32 -18.95 23.82
CA LYS A 24 18.06 -18.48 25.01
C LYS A 24 17.52 -17.16 25.58
N THR A 25 17.67 -17.02 26.90
CA THR A 25 17.45 -15.76 27.63
C THR A 25 18.73 -14.93 27.57
N TYR A 26 18.65 -13.73 26.99
CA TYR A 26 19.81 -12.84 26.83
C TYR A 26 19.87 -11.76 27.91
N ARG A 27 21.07 -11.54 28.48
CA ARG A 27 21.35 -10.37 29.32
C ARG A 27 22.11 -9.34 28.49
N TYR A 28 21.45 -8.21 28.21
CA TYR A 28 22.06 -7.10 27.50
C TYR A 28 22.76 -6.15 28.48
N ASN A 29 24.07 -5.95 28.29
CA ASN A 29 24.84 -4.91 28.95
C ASN A 29 25.27 -3.90 27.88
N GLY A 30 24.61 -2.75 27.84
CA GLY A 30 24.92 -1.68 26.90
C GLY A 30 25.63 -0.51 27.58
N TYR A 31 26.42 0.23 26.81
CA TYR A 31 26.91 1.54 27.20
C TYR A 31 26.02 2.61 26.56
N ASN A 32 25.61 3.61 27.34
CA ASN A 32 24.93 4.77 26.80
C ASN A 32 25.99 5.76 26.32
N ILE A 33 26.08 5.95 25.00
CA ILE A 33 27.02 6.89 24.39
C ILE A 33 26.24 8.16 24.07
N SER A 34 26.61 9.25 24.73
CA SER A 34 25.92 10.54 24.63
C SER A 34 26.14 11.26 23.28
N ASP A 35 27.16 10.86 22.51
CA ASP A 35 27.52 11.51 21.25
C ASP A 35 28.02 10.49 20.21
N ILE A 36 27.23 10.30 19.16
CA ILE A 36 27.49 9.35 18.06
C ILE A 36 28.54 9.87 17.07
N LEU A 37 28.95 11.14 17.18
CA LEU A 37 29.85 11.80 16.24
C LEU A 37 31.33 11.75 16.65
N GLN A 38 31.64 11.15 17.80
CA GLN A 38 33.01 10.85 18.21
C GLN A 38 33.27 9.34 18.05
N PRO A 39 33.87 8.91 16.93
CA PRO A 39 34.13 7.50 16.68
C PRO A 39 35.30 7.01 17.54
N ASN A 40 35.06 6.79 18.82
CA ASN A 40 35.98 6.05 19.67
C ASN A 40 35.79 4.57 19.39
N ASN A 41 36.64 3.98 18.53
CA ASN A 41 36.89 2.54 18.32
C ASN A 41 35.83 1.59 18.92
N ILE A 42 34.57 1.73 18.46
CA ILE A 42 33.54 0.74 18.74
C ILE A 42 33.92 -0.40 17.81
N GLY A 43 34.57 -1.43 18.37
CA GLY A 43 35.20 -2.50 17.61
C GLY A 43 34.27 -3.11 16.56
N ASP A 44 34.87 -3.59 15.47
CA ASP A 44 34.22 -4.29 14.36
C ASP A 44 33.38 -5.47 14.88
N THR A 45 32.15 -5.16 15.28
CA THR A 45 31.16 -6.15 15.65
C THR A 45 30.43 -6.48 14.37
N SER A 46 30.99 -7.42 13.60
CA SER A 46 30.27 -7.99 12.47
C SER A 46 28.95 -8.56 13.00
N PRO A 47 27.79 -8.23 12.41
CA PRO A 47 26.51 -8.81 12.77
C PRO A 47 26.54 -10.34 12.82
N ASP A 48 27.38 -10.98 11.99
CA ASP A 48 27.55 -12.43 11.96
C ASP A 48 28.15 -13.00 13.24
N LYS A 49 29.05 -12.26 13.91
CA LYS A 49 29.59 -12.67 15.23
C LYS A 49 28.50 -12.65 16.30
N VAL A 50 27.60 -11.66 16.24
CA VAL A 50 26.49 -11.54 17.20
C VAL A 50 25.57 -12.75 17.12
N PHE A 51 25.27 -13.25 15.92
CA PHE A 51 24.45 -14.46 15.77
C PHE A 51 25.11 -15.71 16.32
N VAL A 52 26.42 -15.87 16.12
CA VAL A 52 27.21 -16.99 16.69
C VAL A 52 27.26 -16.90 18.22
N ASP A 53 27.55 -15.72 18.76
CA ASP A 53 27.64 -15.49 20.21
C ASP A 53 26.28 -15.67 20.90
N MET A 54 25.19 -15.40 20.18
CA MET A 54 23.82 -15.61 20.66
C MET A 54 23.32 -17.04 20.44
N ASP A 55 24.12 -17.94 19.85
CA ASP A 55 23.72 -19.31 19.52
C ASP A 55 22.44 -19.34 18.67
N ILE A 56 22.31 -18.38 17.75
CA ILE A 56 21.19 -18.29 16.83
C ILE A 56 21.53 -19.13 15.60
N GLU A 57 20.80 -20.23 15.42
CA GLU A 57 20.96 -21.06 14.24
C GLU A 57 20.27 -20.44 13.03
N LYS A 58 21.02 -20.28 11.95
CA LYS A 58 20.50 -19.90 10.63
C LYS A 58 20.08 -21.16 9.87
N GLN A 59 18.81 -21.27 9.53
CA GLN A 59 18.28 -22.39 8.75
C GLN A 59 17.69 -21.89 7.43
N HIS A 60 17.96 -22.62 6.35
CA HIS A 60 17.33 -22.37 5.05
C HIS A 60 16.07 -23.20 4.94
N VAL A 61 14.93 -22.52 4.90
CA VAL A 61 13.62 -23.18 4.78
C VAL A 61 12.98 -22.89 3.43
N LYS A 62 12.28 -23.89 2.90
CA LYS A 62 11.37 -23.73 1.77
C LYS A 62 10.00 -23.40 2.32
N ARG A 63 9.42 -22.28 1.90
CA ARG A 63 8.09 -21.86 2.36
C ARG A 63 7.22 -21.46 1.18
N ARG A 64 5.97 -21.89 1.23
CA ARG A 64 4.92 -21.44 0.32
C ARG A 64 4.00 -20.49 1.06
N THR A 65 3.82 -19.30 0.52
CA THR A 65 2.93 -18.27 1.09
C THR A 65 1.89 -17.90 0.05
N ALA A 66 0.62 -17.82 0.46
CA ALA A 66 -0.42 -17.27 -0.41
C ALA A 66 -0.13 -15.78 -0.68
N LEU A 67 -0.38 -15.34 -1.92
CA LEU A 67 -0.38 -13.91 -2.23
C LEU A 67 -1.56 -13.23 -1.51
N PRO A 68 -1.43 -11.94 -1.18
CA PRO A 68 -2.50 -11.17 -0.58
C PRO A 68 -3.58 -10.88 -1.62
N THR A 69 -4.36 -11.90 -1.97
CA THR A 69 -5.41 -11.83 -2.98
C THR A 69 -6.39 -10.71 -2.63
N LYS A 70 -6.75 -9.88 -3.62
CA LYS A 70 -7.72 -8.80 -3.46
C LYS A 70 -8.94 -9.09 -4.32
N VAL A 71 -10.11 -9.07 -3.69
CA VAL A 71 -11.40 -9.12 -4.39
C VAL A 71 -12.00 -7.73 -4.37
N GLN A 72 -12.52 -7.27 -5.51
CA GLN A 72 -13.16 -5.97 -5.65
C GLN A 72 -14.44 -6.09 -6.45
N LEU A 73 -15.49 -5.45 -5.94
CA LEU A 73 -16.76 -5.23 -6.62
C LEU A 73 -16.92 -3.73 -6.82
N GLY A 74 -17.30 -3.33 -8.04
CA GLY A 74 -17.46 -1.94 -8.41
C GLY A 74 -18.80 -1.72 -9.09
N LEU A 75 -19.48 -0.63 -8.74
CA LEU A 75 -20.68 -0.15 -9.40
C LEU A 75 -20.40 1.25 -9.93
N LEU A 76 -20.57 1.44 -11.24
CA LEU A 76 -20.54 2.73 -11.90
C LEU A 76 -21.93 3.04 -12.45
N GLN A 77 -22.57 4.07 -11.91
CA GLN A 77 -23.87 4.57 -12.36
C GLN A 77 -23.68 5.92 -13.06
N LYS A 78 -23.94 5.97 -14.37
CA LYS A 78 -24.02 7.26 -15.08
C LYS A 78 -25.34 7.94 -14.70
N ILE A 79 -25.27 9.19 -14.25
CA ILE A 79 -26.43 10.00 -13.93
C ILE A 79 -26.83 10.83 -15.14
N ASN A 80 -25.84 11.47 -15.78
CA ASN A 80 -26.00 12.20 -17.04
C ASN A 80 -24.68 12.15 -17.83
N GLN A 81 -24.56 12.97 -18.89
CA GLN A 81 -23.36 13.02 -19.73
C GLN A 81 -22.12 13.52 -18.98
N ASN A 82 -22.31 14.32 -17.93
CA ASN A 82 -21.24 15.02 -17.21
C ASN A 82 -21.01 14.48 -15.80
N LEU A 83 -21.83 13.53 -15.32
CA LEU A 83 -21.78 13.02 -13.96
C LEU A 83 -22.02 11.52 -13.92
N ALA A 84 -21.11 10.82 -13.26
CA ALA A 84 -21.29 9.43 -12.84
C ALA A 84 -20.95 9.26 -11.36
N LEU A 85 -21.60 8.31 -10.71
CA LEU A 85 -21.29 7.89 -9.35
C LEU A 85 -20.62 6.53 -9.38
N LYS A 86 -19.55 6.38 -8.62
CA LYS A 86 -18.82 5.12 -8.47
C LYS A 86 -18.84 4.70 -7.01
N ALA A 87 -19.19 3.45 -6.76
CA ALA A 87 -19.03 2.79 -5.48
C ALA A 87 -18.17 1.54 -5.67
N ASP A 88 -17.19 1.32 -4.82
CA ASP A 88 -16.33 0.13 -4.82
C ASP A 88 -16.34 -0.49 -3.42
N ALA A 89 -16.44 -1.82 -3.35
CA ALA A 89 -16.21 -2.60 -2.14
C ALA A 89 -15.09 -3.60 -2.42
N SER A 90 -14.09 -3.66 -1.55
CA SER A 90 -12.96 -4.58 -1.74
C SER A 90 -12.47 -5.17 -0.43
N TYR A 91 -11.88 -6.35 -0.53
CA TYR A 91 -11.26 -7.05 0.59
C TYR A 91 -9.96 -7.71 0.12
N MET A 92 -8.89 -7.52 0.91
CA MET A 92 -7.61 -8.17 0.71
C MET A 92 -7.43 -9.24 1.80
N PHE A 93 -7.07 -10.46 1.41
CA PHE A 93 -6.87 -11.58 2.32
C PHE A 93 -5.53 -11.45 3.08
N LEU A 94 -5.46 -10.45 3.96
CA LEU A 94 -4.34 -10.22 4.86
C LEU A 94 -4.82 -10.05 6.30
N PRO A 95 -4.02 -10.49 7.30
CA PRO A 95 -4.24 -10.12 8.68
C PRO A 95 -4.34 -8.59 8.82
N SER A 96 -5.26 -8.12 9.65
CA SER A 96 -5.50 -6.69 9.92
C SER A 96 -6.14 -5.87 8.81
N TYR A 97 -6.41 -6.44 7.61
CA TYR A 97 -7.16 -5.74 6.58
C TYR A 97 -8.66 -5.78 6.86
N LYS A 98 -9.30 -4.62 6.97
CA LYS A 98 -10.77 -4.48 7.08
C LYS A 98 -11.38 -4.30 5.69
N PRO A 99 -12.64 -4.70 5.47
CA PRO A 99 -13.36 -4.36 4.23
C PRO A 99 -13.19 -2.89 3.87
N TYR A 100 -12.79 -2.63 2.64
CA TYR A 100 -12.50 -1.30 2.13
C TYR A 100 -13.63 -0.86 1.20
N LEU A 101 -14.39 0.13 1.65
CA LEU A 101 -15.52 0.70 0.92
C LEU A 101 -15.15 2.08 0.43
N LYS A 102 -15.47 2.39 -0.82
CA LYS A 102 -15.14 3.65 -1.47
C LYS A 102 -16.33 4.17 -2.27
N ALA A 103 -16.53 5.47 -2.24
CA ALA A 103 -17.50 6.17 -3.06
C ALA A 103 -16.83 7.39 -3.71
N ALA A 104 -17.13 7.65 -4.98
CA ALA A 104 -16.62 8.79 -5.72
C ALA A 104 -17.68 9.35 -6.67
N ALA A 105 -17.69 10.66 -6.85
CA ALA A 105 -18.41 11.32 -7.93
C ALA A 105 -17.41 11.61 -9.04
N ILE A 106 -17.75 11.31 -10.28
CA ILE A 106 -16.93 11.53 -11.47
C ILE A 106 -17.60 12.61 -12.31
N PHE A 107 -16.98 13.77 -12.38
CA PHE A 107 -17.41 14.91 -13.17
C PHE A 107 -16.62 14.96 -14.46
N SER A 108 -17.32 15.10 -15.58
CA SER A 108 -16.74 15.37 -16.90
C SER A 108 -17.05 16.83 -17.26
N ALA A 109 -16.02 17.69 -17.23
CA ALA A 109 -16.19 19.11 -17.55
C ALA A 109 -15.96 19.40 -19.04
N ALA A 110 -15.25 18.50 -19.74
CA ALA A 110 -15.00 18.51 -21.17
C ALA A 110 -14.75 17.07 -21.65
N ASN A 111 -14.88 16.78 -22.94
CA ASN A 111 -14.58 15.44 -23.51
C ASN A 111 -13.16 14.92 -23.20
N SER A 112 -12.29 15.80 -22.70
CA SER A 112 -10.89 15.54 -22.40
C SER A 112 -10.53 15.67 -20.92
N PHE A 113 -11.48 15.96 -20.02
CA PHE A 113 -11.16 16.19 -18.60
C PHE A 113 -12.19 15.57 -17.65
N TYR A 114 -11.69 14.75 -16.74
CA TYR A 114 -12.46 14.13 -15.67
C TYR A 114 -11.88 14.47 -14.30
N PHE A 115 -12.75 14.80 -13.37
CA PHE A 115 -12.44 15.06 -11.96
C PHE A 115 -13.23 14.11 -11.09
N ALA A 116 -12.56 13.42 -10.16
CA ALA A 116 -13.14 12.34 -9.38
C ALA A 116 -12.83 12.45 -7.88
N PRO A 117 -13.49 13.37 -7.14
CA PRO A 117 -13.42 13.40 -5.70
C PRO A 117 -14.10 12.15 -5.11
N GLY A 118 -13.54 11.62 -4.04
CA GLY A 118 -14.12 10.48 -3.35
C GLY A 118 -13.63 10.32 -1.92
N ILE A 119 -14.33 9.46 -1.20
CA ILE A 119 -14.05 9.06 0.17
C ILE A 119 -14.02 7.54 0.26
N ALA A 120 -13.28 7.03 1.22
CA ALA A 120 -13.19 5.61 1.49
C ALA A 120 -12.99 5.34 2.99
N VAL A 121 -13.42 4.16 3.42
CA VAL A 121 -13.33 3.69 4.80
C VAL A 121 -12.82 2.26 4.86
N GLY A 122 -12.02 1.94 5.88
CA GLY A 122 -11.47 0.59 6.11
C GLY A 122 -10.11 0.35 5.47
N GLY A 123 -9.85 -0.88 5.01
CA GLY A 123 -8.53 -1.33 4.59
C GLY A 123 -7.59 -1.45 5.79
N PHE A 124 -6.39 -0.87 5.70
CA PHE A 124 -5.46 -0.75 6.84
C PHE A 124 -5.77 0.44 7.76
N GLY A 125 -6.83 1.19 7.46
CA GLY A 125 -7.08 2.51 8.01
C GLY A 125 -8.50 2.74 8.50
N LYS A 126 -8.76 4.00 8.89
CA LYS A 126 -10.10 4.46 9.25
C LYS A 126 -10.79 5.08 8.04
N ILE A 127 -10.45 6.31 7.68
CA ILE A 127 -11.05 7.06 6.56
C ILE A 127 -9.91 7.56 5.65
N ASN A 128 -10.19 7.73 4.36
CA ASN A 128 -9.31 8.35 3.36
C ASN A 128 -10.14 9.15 2.35
N SER A 129 -9.68 10.32 1.93
CA SER A 129 -10.16 11.00 0.72
C SER A 129 -9.25 10.72 -0.43
N GLN A 130 -9.80 10.93 -1.61
CA GLN A 130 -9.06 10.87 -2.85
C GLN A 130 -9.57 11.93 -3.81
N ILE A 131 -8.64 12.42 -4.61
CA ILE A 131 -8.95 13.21 -5.80
C ILE A 131 -8.29 12.52 -6.98
N GLY A 132 -9.12 12.10 -7.94
CA GLY A 132 -8.68 11.67 -9.26
C GLY A 132 -8.81 12.80 -10.26
N LEU A 133 -7.81 12.92 -11.13
CA LEU A 133 -7.80 13.78 -12.30
C LEU A 133 -7.43 12.92 -13.50
N VAL A 134 -8.22 13.02 -14.57
CA VAL A 134 -7.90 12.38 -15.85
C VAL A 134 -7.93 13.43 -16.93
N VAL A 135 -6.87 13.52 -17.70
CA VAL A 135 -6.73 14.41 -18.85
C VAL A 135 -6.45 13.58 -20.08
N THR A 136 -7.30 13.69 -21.09
CA THR A 136 -7.05 13.13 -22.42
C THR A 136 -6.31 14.17 -23.24
N LEU A 137 -5.06 13.86 -23.61
CA LEU A 137 -4.22 14.72 -24.45
C LEU A 137 -4.40 14.31 -25.92
N GLY A 138 -5.17 15.11 -26.66
CA GLY A 138 -5.55 14.81 -28.05
C GLY A 138 -6.50 13.61 -28.15
N HIS A 139 -6.37 12.81 -29.21
CA HIS A 139 -7.20 11.62 -29.45
C HIS A 139 -6.53 10.31 -29.01
N SER A 140 -5.27 10.36 -28.61
CA SER A 140 -4.44 9.15 -28.49
C SER A 140 -3.81 8.93 -27.13
N TRP A 141 -3.89 9.88 -26.19
CA TRP A 141 -3.23 9.73 -24.89
C TRP A 141 -4.17 10.09 -23.75
N SER A 142 -4.12 9.31 -22.68
CA SER A 142 -4.83 9.58 -21.43
C SER A 142 -3.83 9.55 -20.28
N VAL A 143 -3.81 10.62 -19.50
CA VAL A 143 -3.03 10.75 -18.27
C VAL A 143 -4.01 10.74 -17.11
N GLN A 144 -3.78 9.89 -16.12
CA GLN A 144 -4.53 9.86 -14.88
C GLN A 144 -3.58 10.07 -13.71
N LEU A 145 -3.99 10.96 -12.81
CA LEU A 145 -3.35 11.23 -11.53
C LEU A 145 -4.41 11.01 -10.44
N ASN A 146 -4.15 10.10 -9.51
CA ASN A 146 -4.95 9.97 -8.29
C ASN A 146 -4.10 10.32 -7.09
N VAL A 147 -4.58 11.24 -6.27
CA VAL A 147 -3.92 11.64 -5.02
C VAL A 147 -4.81 11.21 -3.86
N MET A 148 -4.24 10.41 -2.96
CA MET A 148 -4.83 10.01 -1.69
C MET A 148 -4.09 10.74 -0.57
N ALA A 149 -4.32 12.04 -0.41
CA ALA A 149 -3.57 12.83 0.59
C ALA A 149 -4.17 14.17 1.02
N LEU A 150 -5.37 14.56 0.56
CA LEU A 150 -5.83 15.94 0.84
C LEU A 150 -6.02 16.24 2.33
N GLU A 151 -6.31 15.23 3.15
CA GLU A 151 -6.65 15.44 4.57
C GLU A 151 -5.46 15.63 5.49
N TYR A 152 -4.21 15.43 5.04
CA TYR A 152 -3.05 15.75 5.89
C TYR A 152 -2.91 17.25 6.16
N LEU A 153 -3.41 18.07 5.24
CA LEU A 153 -3.49 19.51 5.39
C LEU A 153 -4.57 19.94 6.39
N LEU A 154 -5.58 19.10 6.64
CA LEU A 154 -6.80 19.50 7.35
C LEU A 154 -7.08 18.70 8.65
N ALA A 155 -6.62 17.44 8.79
CA ALA A 155 -7.01 16.55 9.91
C ALA A 155 -6.05 15.37 10.18
N ARG A 156 -4.78 15.62 10.55
CA ARG A 156 -3.72 14.58 10.72
C ARG A 156 -4.03 13.38 11.63
N LYS A 157 -4.92 13.48 12.62
CA LYS A 157 -5.15 12.42 13.64
C LYS A 157 -6.14 11.32 13.24
N THR A 158 -6.84 11.46 12.11
CA THR A 158 -7.99 10.61 11.77
C THR A 158 -7.72 9.67 10.57
N TYR A 159 -6.62 9.88 9.84
CA TYR A 159 -6.39 9.30 8.51
C TYR A 159 -5.15 8.40 8.45
N SER A 160 -5.16 7.44 7.54
CA SER A 160 -4.28 6.25 7.56
C SER A 160 -3.05 6.27 6.65
N GLY A 161 -2.86 7.27 5.79
CA GLY A 161 -1.65 7.36 4.96
C GLY A 161 -1.72 8.34 3.79
N HIS A 162 -0.67 8.34 2.98
CA HIS A 162 -0.53 9.13 1.75
C HIS A 162 -0.20 8.23 0.57
N GLY A 163 -0.78 8.54 -0.59
CA GLY A 163 -0.48 7.84 -1.83
C GLY A 163 -0.69 8.74 -3.03
N VAL A 164 0.13 8.51 -4.06
CA VAL A 164 -0.04 9.08 -5.39
C VAL A 164 0.02 7.93 -6.37
N ASP A 165 -0.94 7.89 -7.28
CA ASP A 165 -1.02 6.94 -8.37
C ASP A 165 -1.03 7.71 -9.69
N LEU A 166 -0.17 7.28 -10.61
CA LEU A 166 0.05 7.90 -11.90
C LEU A 166 -0.12 6.83 -12.97
N PHE A 167 -0.95 7.11 -13.96
CA PHE A 167 -1.23 6.21 -15.06
C PHE A 167 -1.18 6.97 -16.39
N LEU A 168 -0.51 6.36 -17.37
CA LEU A 168 -0.38 6.87 -18.74
C LEU A 168 -0.80 5.75 -19.68
N ALA A 169 -1.78 6.03 -20.55
CA ALA A 169 -2.21 5.09 -21.58
C ALA A 169 -2.29 5.76 -22.96
N LYS A 170 -1.98 4.97 -23.98
CA LYS A 170 -2.25 5.32 -25.38
C LYS A 170 -3.60 4.72 -25.80
N LEU A 171 -4.52 5.54 -26.26
CA LEU A 171 -5.80 5.14 -26.84
C LEU A 171 -5.55 4.79 -28.33
N PHE A 172 -5.98 3.59 -28.74
CA PHE A 172 -5.90 3.10 -30.11
C PHE A 172 -7.24 3.29 -30.82
#